data_AF-A0A5C9BS44-F1
#
_entry.id   AF-A0A5C9BS44-F1
#
_cell.length_a   1.000
_cell.length_b   1.000
_cell.length_c   1.000
_cell.angle_alpha   90.00
_cell.angle_beta   90.00
_cell.angle_gamma   90.00
#
_symmetry.space_group_name_H-M   'P 1'
#
loop_
_entity.id
_entity.type
_entity.pdbx_description
1 polymer ?
#
loop_
_entity_poly.entity_id
_entity_poly.type
_entity_poly.pdbx_seq_one_letter_code
_entity_poly.pdbx_strand_id
1 'polypeptide(L)' 'MNQPTTFLERVRPVIDALPDGLDKDKLLALAEAQDTIERGDVHPKQRALAMRRLLGGAATTGEKAVRRQTNGRVKKP' A
#
# COMPACT_ATOMS: atom_id res chain seq x y z
N MET A 1 -22.25 21.63 -6.98
CA MET A 1 -21.78 20.70 -5.93
C MET A 1 -20.35 20.32 -6.30
N ASN A 2 -19.36 20.72 -5.51
CA ASN A 2 -18.01 20.17 -5.69
C ASN A 2 -18.06 18.71 -5.21
N GLN A 3 -17.77 17.77 -6.11
CA GLN A 3 -17.56 16.38 -5.75
C GLN A 3 -16.50 16.31 -4.63
N PRO A 4 -16.66 15.47 -3.60
CA PRO A 4 -15.57 15.21 -2.67
C PRO A 4 -14.48 14.47 -3.45
N THR A 5 -13.48 15.20 -3.93
CA THR A 5 -12.32 14.57 -4.57
C THR A 5 -11.55 13.81 -3.51
N THR A 6 -11.22 12.54 -3.77
CA THR A 6 -10.41 11.77 -2.82
C THR A 6 -8.98 12.30 -2.79
N PHE A 7 -8.19 11.96 -1.77
CA PHE A 7 -6.78 12.34 -1.72
C PHE A 7 -6.04 11.77 -2.93
N LEU A 8 -6.31 10.52 -3.32
CA LEU A 8 -5.73 9.91 -4.51
C LEU A 8 -6.00 10.73 -5.78
N GLU A 9 -7.24 11.14 -6.00
CA GLU A 9 -7.61 11.94 -7.17
C GLU A 9 -6.86 13.27 -7.23
N ARG A 10 -6.60 13.91 -6.08
CA ARG A 10 -5.83 15.15 -6.01
C ARG A 10 -4.35 14.96 -6.33
N VAL A 11 -3.76 13.85 -5.91
CA VAL A 11 -2.30 13.62 -6.07
C VAL A 11 -1.93 12.87 -7.34
N ARG A 12 -2.90 12.26 -8.03
CA ARG A 12 -2.65 11.49 -9.26
C ARG A 12 -1.88 12.27 -10.33
N PRO A 13 -2.22 13.54 -10.65
CA PRO A 13 -1.46 14.31 -11.64
C PRO A 13 -0.01 14.56 -11.21
N VAL A 14 0.24 14.68 -9.91
CA VAL A 14 1.59 14.88 -9.36
C VAL A 14 2.41 13.61 -9.50
N ILE A 15 1.83 12.45 -9.21
CA ILE A 15 2.49 11.13 -9.36
C ILE A 15 2.79 10.85 -10.84
N ASP A 16 1.83 11.12 -11.73
CA ASP A 16 1.98 10.88 -13.17
C ASP A 16 3.08 11.78 -13.79
N ALA A 17 3.26 13.00 -13.25
CA ALA A 17 4.29 13.94 -13.69
C ALA A 17 5.72 13.65 -13.15
N LEU A 18 5.88 12.64 -12.29
CA LEU A 18 7.20 12.31 -11.76
C LEU A 18 8.13 11.77 -12.86
N PRO A 19 9.44 12.07 -12.81
CA PRO A 19 10.41 11.49 -13.72
C PRO A 19 10.50 9.97 -13.54
N ASP A 20 10.94 9.29 -14.61
CA ASP A 20 11.18 7.86 -14.58
C ASP A 20 12.34 7.52 -13.63
N GLY A 21 12.23 6.37 -12.95
CA GLY A 21 13.17 5.95 -11.89
C GLY A 21 12.71 6.29 -10.47
N LEU A 22 11.64 7.07 -10.30
CA LEU A 22 10.92 7.18 -9.03
C LEU A 22 9.87 6.08 -8.89
N ASP A 23 9.71 5.58 -7.67
CA ASP A 23 8.77 4.50 -7.33
C ASP A 23 7.33 5.05 -7.28
N LYS A 24 6.74 5.23 -8.46
CA LYS A 24 5.36 5.71 -8.66
C LYS A 24 4.34 4.76 -8.02
N ASP A 25 4.59 3.45 -8.07
CA ASP A 25 3.71 2.42 -7.49
C ASP A 25 3.65 2.54 -5.96
N LYS A 26 4.79 2.80 -5.31
CA LYS A 26 4.82 3.07 -3.87
C LYS A 26 4.04 4.31 -3.49
N LEU A 27 4.17 5.40 -4.25
CA LEU A 27 3.43 6.63 -3.99
C LEU A 27 1.92 6.45 -4.20
N LEU A 28 1.54 5.67 -5.21
CA LEU A 28 0.15 5.30 -5.46
C LEU A 28 -0.44 4.50 -4.28
N ALA A 29 0.28 3.48 -3.80
CA ALA A 29 -0.14 2.66 -2.67
C ALA A 29 -0.27 3.47 -1.35
N LEU A 30 0.56 4.50 -1.16
CA LEU A 30 0.45 5.41 -0.01
C LEU A 30 -0.78 6.31 -0.12
N ALA A 31 -1.07 6.82 -1.31
CA ALA A 31 -2.27 7.63 -1.57
C ALA A 31 -3.57 6.82 -1.38
N GLU A 32 -3.59 5.57 -1.84
CA GLU A 32 -4.72 4.65 -1.60
C GLU A 32 -4.91 4.31 -0.11
N ALA A 33 -3.81 4.17 0.62
CA ALA A 33 -3.86 3.97 2.06
C ALA A 33 -4.46 5.19 2.78
N GLN A 34 -4.09 6.40 2.36
CA GLN A 34 -4.67 7.65 2.87
C GLN A 34 -6.18 7.73 2.61
N ASP A 35 -6.62 7.46 1.39
CA ASP A 35 -8.06 7.41 1.05
C ASP A 35 -8.81 6.40 1.92
N THR A 36 -8.24 5.22 2.12
CA THR A 36 -8.84 4.16 2.95
C THR A 36 -9.00 4.61 4.40
N ILE A 37 -8.07 5.42 4.92
CA ILE A 37 -8.14 5.98 6.27
C ILE A 37 -9.24 7.04 6.38
N GLU A 38 -9.42 7.87 5.35
CA GLU A 38 -10.40 8.96 5.32
C GLU A 38 -11.85 8.46 5.09
N ARG A 39 -12.03 7.30 4.43
CA ARG A 39 -13.36 6.77 4.07
C ARG A 39 -14.17 6.27 5.28
N GLY A 40 -15.25 7.01 5.58
CA GLY A 40 -16.26 6.76 6.62
C GLY A 40 -16.78 5.32 6.73
N ASP A 41 -16.96 4.67 5.59
CA ASP A 41 -17.60 3.36 5.40
C ASP A 41 -16.64 2.15 5.50
N VAL A 42 -15.33 2.38 5.66
CA VAL A 42 -14.34 1.30 5.72
C VAL A 42 -14.26 0.70 7.12
N HIS A 43 -14.30 -0.64 7.18
CA HIS A 43 -14.18 -1.43 8.41
C HIS A 43 -12.91 -1.05 9.22
N PRO A 44 -12.99 -0.89 10.57
CA PRO A 44 -11.87 -0.42 11.39
C PRO A 44 -10.57 -1.20 11.20
N LYS A 45 -10.65 -2.53 11.07
CA LYS A 45 -9.49 -3.39 10.79
C LYS A 45 -8.76 -3.03 9.48
N GLN A 46 -9.50 -2.65 8.44
CA GLN A 46 -8.94 -2.24 7.15
C GLN A 46 -8.29 -0.85 7.24
N ARG A 47 -8.92 0.08 7.97
CA ARG A 47 -8.30 1.39 8.28
C ARG A 47 -7.00 1.24 9.06
N ALA A 48 -6.98 0.39 10.09
CA ALA A 48 -5.77 0.11 10.86
C ALA A 48 -4.65 -0.52 10.01
N LEU A 49 -5.01 -1.40 9.07
CA LEU A 49 -4.05 -1.95 8.10
C LEU A 49 -3.51 -0.87 7.16
N ALA A 50 -4.37 0.04 6.69
CA ALA A 50 -3.95 1.17 5.87
C ALA A 50 -3.02 2.13 6.63
N MET A 51 -3.32 2.44 7.90
CA MET A 51 -2.43 3.22 8.78
C MET A 51 -1.07 2.54 8.95
N ARG A 52 -1.05 1.22 9.15
CA ARG A 52 0.21 0.46 9.24
C ARG A 52 1.02 0.54 7.95
N ARG A 53 0.38 0.51 6.78
CA ARG A 53 1.06 0.66 5.48
C ARG A 53 1.62 2.07 5.28
N LEU A 54 0.89 3.08 5.74
CA LEU A 54 1.29 4.48 5.69
C LEU A 54 2.51 4.75 6.60
N LEU A 55 2.47 4.27 7.85
CA LEU A 55 3.54 4.44 8.84
C LEU A 55 4.78 3.56 8.58
N GLY A 56 4.57 2.35 8.03
CA GLY A 56 5.62 1.38 7.77
C GLY A 56 6.29 1.50 6.40
N GLY A 57 5.93 2.52 5.60
CA GLY A 57 6.55 2.78 4.29
C GLY A 57 6.53 1.59 3.34
N ALA A 58 5.34 1.14 2.91
CA ALA A 58 5.16 0.18 1.80
C ALA A 58 5.96 -1.14 1.84
N ALA A 59 6.54 -1.53 2.98
CA ALA A 59 7.01 -2.89 3.18
C ALA A 59 5.77 -3.79 3.37
N THR A 60 5.15 -4.25 2.28
CA THR A 60 4.44 -5.56 2.22
C THR A 60 3.75 -5.89 0.88
N THR A 61 3.75 -5.02 -0.15
CA THR A 61 3.19 -5.44 -1.46
C THR A 61 4.17 -6.25 -2.33
N GLY A 62 5.37 -6.57 -1.81
CA GLY A 62 6.37 -7.42 -2.49
C GLY A 62 6.75 -8.74 -1.81
N GLU A 63 6.37 -8.97 -0.54
CA GLU A 63 6.83 -10.16 0.20
C GLU A 63 5.72 -11.19 0.43
N LYS A 64 5.09 -11.64 -0.66
CA LYS A 64 4.27 -12.85 -0.68
C LYS A 64 4.72 -13.89 -1.72
N ALA A 65 5.99 -13.84 -2.15
CA ALA A 65 6.53 -14.80 -3.11
C ALA A 65 7.82 -15.55 -2.69
N VAL A 66 8.41 -15.31 -1.50
CA VAL A 66 9.59 -16.08 -1.03
C VAL A 66 9.45 -16.44 0.45
N ARG A 67 8.39 -17.18 0.81
CA ARG A 67 8.38 -17.95 2.07
C ARG A 67 7.41 -19.13 2.01
N ARG A 68 7.42 -19.85 0.90
CA ARG A 68 6.87 -21.22 0.78
C ARG A 68 7.87 -22.02 -0.05
N GLN A 69 8.31 -23.17 0.47
CA GLN A 69 9.49 -23.97 0.08
C GLN A 69 10.80 -23.30 0.55
N THR A 70 11.40 -23.69 1.68
CA THR A 70 11.97 -25.01 1.94
C THR A 70 11.81 -25.41 3.41
N ASN A 71 10.68 -26.04 3.77
CA ASN A 71 10.62 -26.84 4.99
C ASN A 71 10.82 -28.31 4.60
N GLY A 72 12.08 -28.66 4.34
CA GLY A 72 12.51 -29.99 3.90
C GLY A 72 13.44 -30.62 4.92
N ARG A 73 12.85 -31.18 5.99
CA ARG A 73 13.26 -32.45 6.61
C ARG A 73 14.76 -32.63 6.91
N VAL A 74 15.21 -32.15 8.06
CA VAL A 74 16.45 -32.63 8.69
C VAL A 74 16.24 -34.07 9.14
N LYS A 75 16.78 -35.04 8.40
CA LYS A 75 16.94 -36.42 8.86
C LYS A 75 18.30 -36.49 9.59
N LYS A 76 18.28 -36.64 10.91
CA LYS A 76 19.51 -36.87 11.70
C LYS A 76 20.05 -38.29 11.46
N PRO A 77 21.38 -38.49 11.53
CA PRO A 77 22.02 -39.81 11.49
C PRO A 77 21.65 -40.67 12.70
#